data_AF-A0A317J9J6-F1
#
_entry.id   AF-A0A317J9J6-F1
#
_cell.length_a   1.000
_cell.length_b   1.000
_cell.length_c   1.000
_cell.angle_alpha   90.00
_cell.angle_beta   90.00
_cell.angle_gamma   90.00
#
_symmetry.space_group_name_H-M   'P 1'
#
loop_
_entity.id
_entity.type
_entity.pdbx_description
1 polymer ?
#
loop_
_entity_poly.entity_id
_entity_poly.type
_entity_poly.pdbx_seq_one_letter_code
_entity_poly.pdbx_strand_id
1 'polypeptide(L)'
;MALGDGIRRNVAKISQEERDLLIDAFLQLDTTKFYPDGVTFWDKQEEIHKEAHAAGQDVHGGPGFLPWHRELCNRLEALLREVHPELSLHYWDWTTDPRASDNGAEGTVNLFTPQFMGDDGRAGINRIPADGGGDAGVPLQNFEDTEGAETGDGHNFIWRKVAGGAPPPSPPPVDPDSTVVTSGDSGPQDNQFPVFRRTLELNNHNPAHGYIGGTLNFQHYSFHDPFVFLLHSNVDRLWAMWQLSSGKGWRLDPNLVYGAEGSSASINDALQPWAGTEPPLLRPWAPPDNQQLVKTSKDLTVVLPPRYDTNPVHLHELRLEPTGWAQADLSAIVTNNPPAFPLAAGSPLSAVVTPDGIRRIFYVGQDNDIRELRLEPTGWAQADLSAIVTNNPPAFPLAAGSPLAAVVTPDGIPRIFHVGRDNDIRELRLEPTGWAQADLSAIVTNNPPAFPLAAGSPLSAVVTPDGIPRIFYVGQDNDIRELRLEPTGWVQADLSAIVTNNPPAFPLAAGS
;
A
#
# COMPACT_ATOMS: atom_id res chain seq x y z
N MET A 1 -3.28 5.04 11.09
CA MET A 1 -3.42 4.90 9.62
C MET A 1 -4.53 5.85 9.19
N ALA A 2 -4.42 6.48 8.02
CA ALA A 2 -5.36 7.50 7.59
C ALA A 2 -6.44 6.86 6.70
N LEU A 3 -7.68 6.92 7.17
CA LEU A 3 -8.88 6.61 6.38
C LEU A 3 -8.90 7.49 5.11
N GLY A 4 -9.20 6.92 3.94
CA GLY A 4 -9.29 7.67 2.68
C GLY A 4 -8.00 7.86 1.89
N ASP A 5 -6.88 7.22 2.26
CA ASP A 5 -5.61 7.33 1.51
C ASP A 5 -5.50 6.39 0.30
N GLY A 6 -6.51 5.56 0.05
CA GLY A 6 -6.59 4.65 -1.09
C GLY A 6 -5.68 3.42 -0.98
N ILE A 7 -5.10 3.14 0.20
CA ILE A 7 -4.22 2.00 0.42
C ILE A 7 -5.02 0.81 0.94
N ARG A 8 -4.95 -0.32 0.23
CA ARG A 8 -5.43 -1.62 0.67
C ARG A 8 -4.48 -2.17 1.73
N ARG A 9 -5.04 -2.67 2.83
CA ARG A 9 -4.29 -3.05 4.05
C ARG A 9 -4.77 -4.40 4.56
N ASN A 10 -3.97 -5.03 5.42
CA ASN A 10 -4.45 -6.16 6.18
C ASN A 10 -5.61 -5.70 7.06
N VAL A 11 -6.81 -6.27 6.84
CA VAL A 11 -8.05 -5.92 7.54
C VAL A 11 -7.96 -6.16 9.06
N ALA A 12 -7.03 -6.99 9.50
CA ALA A 12 -6.75 -7.19 10.92
C ALA A 12 -6.06 -5.97 11.57
N LYS A 13 -5.35 -5.16 10.78
CA LYS A 13 -4.51 -4.05 11.26
C LYS A 13 -5.19 -2.69 11.15
N ILE A 14 -6.22 -2.55 10.31
CA ILE A 14 -6.97 -1.29 10.20
C ILE A 14 -7.72 -0.94 11.49
N SER A 15 -8.20 0.31 11.57
CA SER A 15 -8.96 0.77 12.73
C SER A 15 -10.30 0.04 12.87
N GLN A 16 -10.90 0.05 14.07
CA GLN A 16 -12.25 -0.50 14.25
C GLN A 16 -13.27 0.27 13.42
N GLU A 17 -13.17 1.60 13.38
CA GLU A 17 -14.02 2.47 12.55
C GLU A 17 -13.99 2.08 11.08
N GLU A 18 -12.81 1.81 10.52
CA GLU A 18 -12.66 1.41 9.11
C GLU A 18 -13.24 0.01 8.85
N ARG A 19 -13.15 -0.93 9.81
CA ARG A 19 -13.87 -2.23 9.73
C ARG A 19 -15.38 -2.05 9.78
N ASP A 20 -15.87 -1.17 10.64
CA ASP A 20 -17.31 -0.90 10.79
C ASP A 20 -17.88 -0.29 9.49
N LEU A 21 -17.17 0.65 8.87
CA LEU A 21 -17.53 1.21 7.56
C LEU A 21 -17.49 0.14 6.46
N LEU A 22 -16.48 -0.74 6.46
CA LEU A 22 -16.36 -1.79 5.46
C LEU A 22 -17.54 -2.76 5.51
N ILE A 23 -17.93 -3.24 6.70
CA ILE A 23 -19.06 -4.15 6.80
C ILE A 23 -20.37 -3.44 6.49
N ASP A 24 -20.57 -2.20 6.94
CA ASP A 24 -21.74 -1.40 6.59
C ASP A 24 -21.87 -1.21 5.07
N ALA A 25 -20.76 -0.98 4.37
CA ALA A 25 -20.77 -0.91 2.91
C ALA A 25 -21.25 -2.22 2.27
N PHE A 26 -20.74 -3.38 2.69
CA PHE A 26 -21.23 -4.67 2.17
C PHE A 26 -22.74 -4.84 2.41
N LEU A 27 -23.23 -4.53 3.61
CA LEU A 27 -24.67 -4.60 3.93
C LEU A 27 -25.49 -3.65 3.02
N GLN A 28 -24.99 -2.45 2.74
CA GLN A 28 -25.67 -1.50 1.86
C GLN A 28 -25.62 -1.91 0.39
N LEU A 29 -24.55 -2.55 -0.07
CA LEU A 29 -24.46 -3.13 -1.42
C LEU A 29 -25.51 -4.21 -1.66
N ASP A 30 -25.86 -4.95 -0.62
CA ASP A 30 -26.87 -6.02 -0.63
C ASP A 30 -28.30 -5.48 -0.47
N THR A 31 -28.50 -4.41 0.30
CA THR A 31 -29.87 -3.99 0.68
C THR A 31 -30.36 -2.69 0.05
N THR A 32 -29.47 -1.81 -0.41
CA THR A 32 -29.83 -0.44 -0.81
C THR A 32 -29.34 -0.02 -2.19
N LYS A 33 -28.32 -0.70 -2.73
CA LYS A 33 -27.71 -0.36 -4.02
C LYS A 33 -28.11 -1.40 -5.06
N PHE A 34 -28.61 -0.93 -6.20
CA PHE A 34 -29.16 -1.79 -7.25
C PHE A 34 -28.65 -1.36 -8.61
N TYR A 35 -28.40 -2.34 -9.46
CA TYR A 35 -28.24 -2.12 -10.88
C TYR A 35 -29.60 -1.81 -11.53
N PRO A 36 -29.62 -1.22 -12.74
CA PRO A 36 -30.86 -0.90 -13.46
C PRO A 36 -31.77 -2.10 -13.77
N ASP A 37 -31.24 -3.31 -13.71
CA ASP A 37 -32.02 -4.55 -13.88
C ASP A 37 -32.71 -5.02 -12.59
N GLY A 38 -32.51 -4.32 -11.48
CA GLY A 38 -33.13 -4.60 -10.19
C GLY A 38 -32.35 -5.59 -9.32
N VAL A 39 -31.20 -6.09 -9.78
CA VAL A 39 -30.30 -6.92 -8.97
C VAL A 39 -29.45 -6.02 -8.09
N THR A 40 -29.24 -6.42 -6.83
CA THR A 40 -28.43 -5.64 -5.89
C THR A 40 -26.98 -5.56 -6.38
N PHE A 41 -26.22 -4.58 -5.91
CA PHE A 41 -24.80 -4.51 -6.26
C PHE A 41 -24.04 -5.74 -5.75
N TRP A 42 -24.47 -6.30 -4.61
CA TRP A 42 -23.91 -7.52 -4.04
C TRP A 42 -24.26 -8.78 -4.83
N ASP A 43 -25.54 -9.09 -5.03
CA ASP A 43 -25.98 -10.31 -5.74
C ASP A 43 -25.41 -10.39 -7.16
N LYS A 44 -25.21 -9.23 -7.79
CA LYS A 44 -24.58 -9.16 -9.11
C LYS A 44 -23.16 -9.74 -9.12
N GLN A 45 -22.45 -9.75 -8.00
CA GLN A 45 -21.06 -10.25 -7.96
C GLN A 45 -20.97 -11.75 -8.25
N GLU A 46 -21.96 -12.54 -7.81
CA GLU A 46 -22.05 -13.97 -8.17
C GLU A 46 -22.32 -14.13 -9.66
N GLU A 47 -23.31 -13.40 -10.21
CA GLU A 47 -23.64 -13.47 -11.64
C GLU A 47 -22.42 -13.08 -12.49
N ILE A 48 -21.65 -12.06 -12.08
CA ILE A 48 -20.42 -11.65 -12.77
C ILE A 48 -19.42 -12.80 -12.85
N HIS A 49 -19.21 -13.48 -11.72
CA HIS A 49 -18.24 -14.57 -11.62
C HIS A 49 -18.67 -15.81 -12.40
N LYS A 50 -19.92 -16.23 -12.21
CA LYS A 50 -20.53 -17.35 -12.91
C LYS A 50 -20.54 -17.16 -14.42
N GLU A 51 -20.92 -15.97 -14.89
CA GLU A 51 -21.03 -15.72 -16.33
C GLU A 51 -19.67 -15.52 -17.01
N ALA A 52 -18.64 -15.08 -16.27
CA ALA A 52 -17.28 -15.10 -16.80
C ALA A 52 -16.83 -16.53 -17.15
N HIS A 53 -17.11 -17.51 -16.28
CA HIS A 53 -16.88 -18.92 -16.57
C HIS A 53 -17.67 -19.39 -17.81
N ALA A 54 -18.96 -19.05 -17.89
CA ALA A 54 -19.82 -19.45 -18.99
C ALA A 54 -19.38 -18.85 -20.33
N ALA A 55 -18.84 -17.62 -20.31
CA ALA A 55 -18.25 -16.95 -21.47
C ALA A 55 -16.86 -17.48 -21.86
N GLY A 56 -16.35 -18.51 -21.18
CA GLY A 56 -15.06 -19.12 -21.48
C GLY A 56 -13.86 -18.21 -21.16
N GLN A 57 -14.05 -17.16 -20.34
CA GLN A 57 -12.93 -16.51 -19.69
C GLN A 57 -12.31 -17.56 -18.77
N ASP A 58 -11.09 -18.00 -19.10
CA ASP A 58 -10.27 -18.93 -18.31
C ASP A 58 -9.82 -18.25 -17.01
N VAL A 59 -10.79 -17.92 -16.15
CA VAL A 59 -10.65 -17.16 -14.89
C VAL A 59 -10.14 -18.04 -13.76
N HIS A 60 -10.03 -19.36 -13.94
CA HIS A 60 -9.35 -20.29 -13.03
C HIS A 60 -8.58 -21.34 -13.83
N GLY A 61 -7.44 -21.77 -13.32
CA GLY A 61 -6.56 -22.78 -13.90
C GLY A 61 -5.65 -22.23 -14.99
N GLY A 62 -5.97 -21.06 -15.56
CA GLY A 62 -5.24 -20.48 -16.67
C GLY A 62 -4.88 -19.00 -16.55
N PRO A 63 -4.38 -18.41 -17.65
CA PRO A 63 -3.71 -17.10 -17.64
C PRO A 63 -4.59 -15.93 -17.18
N GLY A 64 -5.90 -16.04 -17.34
CA GLY A 64 -6.86 -14.99 -17.01
C GLY A 64 -7.10 -14.83 -15.50
N PHE A 65 -6.70 -15.83 -14.69
CA PHE A 65 -6.96 -15.86 -13.24
C PHE A 65 -6.59 -14.55 -12.52
N LEU A 66 -5.34 -14.10 -12.63
CA LEU A 66 -4.88 -12.90 -11.94
C LEU A 66 -5.49 -11.59 -12.48
N PRO A 67 -5.40 -11.28 -13.80
CA PRO A 67 -5.92 -10.02 -14.32
C PRO A 67 -7.43 -9.88 -14.15
N TRP A 68 -8.19 -10.97 -14.32
CA TRP A 68 -9.65 -10.92 -14.20
C TRP A 68 -10.08 -10.66 -12.75
N HIS A 69 -9.50 -11.37 -11.77
CA HIS A 69 -9.82 -11.16 -10.36
C HIS A 69 -9.36 -9.79 -9.84
N ARG A 70 -8.26 -9.23 -10.36
CA ARG A 70 -7.89 -7.83 -10.06
C ARG A 70 -8.96 -6.85 -10.53
N GLU A 71 -9.45 -6.99 -11.77
CA GLU A 71 -10.51 -6.12 -12.29
C GLU A 71 -11.81 -6.28 -11.48
N LEU A 72 -12.15 -7.50 -11.06
CA LEU A 72 -13.28 -7.75 -10.15
C LEU A 72 -13.11 -7.01 -8.82
N CYS A 73 -11.96 -7.15 -8.16
CA CYS A 73 -11.64 -6.45 -6.91
C CYS A 73 -11.68 -4.91 -7.07
N ASN A 74 -11.14 -4.39 -8.17
CA ASN A 74 -11.16 -2.95 -8.47
C ASN A 74 -12.59 -2.42 -8.64
N ARG A 75 -13.46 -3.19 -9.29
CA ARG A 75 -14.86 -2.82 -9.46
C ARG A 75 -15.62 -2.88 -8.16
N LEU A 76 -15.42 -3.92 -7.34
CA LEU A 76 -16.04 -3.95 -6.01
C LEU A 76 -15.59 -2.77 -5.16
N GLU A 77 -14.29 -2.44 -5.15
CA GLU A 77 -13.79 -1.27 -4.42
C GLU A 77 -14.48 0.03 -4.86
N ALA A 78 -14.76 0.19 -6.15
CA ALA A 78 -15.54 1.33 -6.64
C ALA A 78 -16.98 1.31 -6.10
N LEU A 79 -17.63 0.14 -6.02
CA LEU A 79 -18.97 0.02 -5.43
C LEU A 79 -18.97 0.32 -3.92
N LEU A 80 -17.96 -0.13 -3.16
CA LEU A 80 -17.81 0.21 -1.74
C LEU A 80 -17.71 1.73 -1.56
N ARG A 81 -17.02 2.43 -2.46
CA ARG A 81 -16.88 3.90 -2.46
C ARG A 81 -18.16 4.65 -2.85
N GLU A 82 -19.14 4.00 -3.48
CA GLU A 82 -20.49 4.56 -3.68
C GLU A 82 -21.29 4.63 -2.36
N VAL A 83 -20.85 3.90 -1.33
CA VAL A 83 -21.40 3.97 0.03
C VAL A 83 -20.56 4.90 0.89
N HIS A 84 -19.26 4.58 1.02
CA HIS A 84 -18.28 5.35 1.82
C HIS A 84 -17.06 5.70 0.96
N PRO A 85 -16.97 6.94 0.41
CA PRO A 85 -15.94 7.35 -0.53
C PRO A 85 -14.49 7.16 -0.07
N GLU A 86 -14.27 7.11 1.24
CA GLU A 86 -12.99 6.93 1.91
C GLU A 86 -12.50 5.48 1.98
N LEU A 87 -13.36 4.49 1.70
CA LEU A 87 -12.98 3.08 1.82
C LEU A 87 -11.99 2.63 0.75
N SER A 88 -11.16 1.65 1.11
CA SER A 88 -10.42 0.82 0.17
C SER A 88 -10.75 -0.65 0.43
N LEU A 89 -10.60 -1.50 -0.59
CA LEU A 89 -10.80 -2.93 -0.44
C LEU A 89 -9.60 -3.54 0.30
N HIS A 90 -9.74 -3.79 1.59
CA HIS A 90 -8.71 -4.44 2.39
C HIS A 90 -8.52 -5.92 2.02
N TYR A 91 -7.50 -6.56 2.59
CA TYR A 91 -7.22 -7.97 2.36
C TYR A 91 -7.13 -8.75 3.67
N TRP A 92 -7.36 -10.05 3.61
CA TRP A 92 -7.05 -10.97 4.71
C TRP A 92 -5.68 -11.60 4.46
N ASP A 93 -4.75 -11.39 5.38
CA ASP A 93 -3.47 -12.10 5.37
C ASP A 93 -3.65 -13.56 5.79
N TRP A 94 -3.79 -14.43 4.79
CA TRP A 94 -4.00 -15.86 4.99
C TRP A 94 -2.80 -16.61 5.57
N THR A 95 -1.67 -15.95 5.83
CA THR A 95 -0.59 -16.54 6.64
C THR A 95 -0.95 -16.57 8.13
N THR A 96 -2.09 -15.97 8.50
CA THR A 96 -2.67 -15.97 9.83
C THR A 96 -4.08 -16.58 9.84
N ASP A 97 -4.46 -17.18 10.97
CA ASP A 97 -5.84 -17.64 11.20
C ASP A 97 -6.75 -16.41 11.42
N PRO A 98 -7.85 -16.22 10.65
CA PRO A 98 -8.72 -15.06 10.75
C PRO A 98 -9.43 -14.94 12.11
N ARG A 99 -9.41 -15.98 12.94
CA ARG A 99 -9.95 -15.97 14.30
C ARG A 99 -9.00 -15.38 15.32
N ALA A 100 -7.72 -15.22 14.94
CA ALA A 100 -6.67 -14.70 15.78
C ALA A 100 -5.56 -14.05 14.92
N SER A 101 -5.94 -13.16 14.01
CA SER A 101 -5.00 -12.45 13.14
C SER A 101 -4.23 -11.40 13.92
N ASP A 102 -2.94 -11.22 13.64
CA ASP A 102 -2.11 -10.16 14.21
C ASP A 102 -2.70 -8.77 13.93
N ASN A 103 -2.98 -8.01 14.98
CA ASN A 103 -3.55 -6.66 14.88
C ASN A 103 -2.49 -5.56 14.73
N GLY A 104 -1.20 -5.90 14.75
CA GLY A 104 -0.09 -4.96 14.67
C GLY A 104 0.24 -4.20 15.97
N ALA A 105 -0.40 -4.54 17.10
CA ALA A 105 -0.26 -3.89 18.40
C ALA A 105 -0.18 -4.90 19.57
N GLU A 106 0.81 -5.81 19.53
CA GLU A 106 1.05 -6.87 20.53
C GLU A 106 -0.22 -7.69 20.91
N GLY A 107 -1.12 -7.90 19.95
CA GLY A 107 -2.37 -8.64 20.16
C GLY A 107 -2.96 -9.22 18.88
N THR A 108 -4.14 -9.82 19.01
CA THR A 108 -4.88 -10.41 17.88
C THR A 108 -6.29 -9.85 17.76
N VAL A 109 -6.85 -9.96 16.57
CA VAL A 109 -8.26 -9.66 16.28
C VAL A 109 -8.93 -10.89 15.66
N ASN A 110 -10.16 -11.15 16.08
CA ASN A 110 -11.02 -12.13 15.44
C ASN A 110 -11.87 -11.40 14.39
N LEU A 111 -11.71 -11.78 13.12
CA LEU A 111 -12.49 -11.24 12.01
C LEU A 111 -13.89 -11.87 11.94
N PHE A 112 -14.04 -13.08 12.44
CA PHE A 112 -15.31 -13.81 12.49
C PHE A 112 -16.07 -13.53 13.78
N THR A 113 -16.75 -12.38 13.78
CA THR A 113 -17.57 -11.91 14.89
C THR A 113 -18.92 -11.37 14.39
N PRO A 114 -19.95 -11.33 15.25
CA PRO A 114 -21.23 -10.72 14.90
C PRO A 114 -21.19 -9.23 14.52
N GLN A 115 -20.06 -8.56 14.76
CA GLN A 115 -19.87 -7.15 14.44
C GLN A 115 -19.21 -6.94 13.08
N PHE A 116 -18.58 -7.97 12.50
CA PHE A 116 -17.81 -7.82 11.27
C PHE A 116 -18.18 -8.90 10.25
N MET A 117 -17.46 -10.02 10.16
CA MET A 117 -17.69 -10.98 9.08
C MET A 117 -18.58 -12.17 9.47
N GLY A 118 -19.22 -12.18 10.63
CA GLY A 118 -20.05 -13.29 11.11
C GLY A 118 -19.25 -14.50 11.61
N ASP A 119 -19.93 -15.53 12.09
CA ASP A 119 -19.38 -16.72 12.72
C ASP A 119 -18.49 -17.55 11.77
N ASP A 120 -17.60 -18.37 12.37
CA ASP A 120 -16.69 -19.27 11.65
C ASP A 120 -17.32 -20.65 11.35
N GLY A 121 -18.62 -20.81 11.67
CA GLY A 121 -19.40 -22.04 11.53
C GLY A 121 -19.40 -22.93 12.77
N ARG A 122 -18.81 -22.49 13.89
CA ARG A 122 -18.71 -23.28 15.13
C ARG A 122 -19.73 -22.92 16.20
N ALA A 123 -20.37 -21.75 16.12
CA ALA A 123 -21.39 -21.36 17.09
C ALA A 123 -22.66 -22.22 17.02
N GLY A 124 -22.83 -23.00 15.94
CA GLY A 124 -23.97 -23.90 15.78
C GLY A 124 -25.23 -23.23 15.24
N ILE A 125 -25.11 -22.02 14.68
CA ILE A 125 -26.21 -21.28 14.05
C ILE A 125 -26.68 -22.11 12.84
N ASN A 126 -27.94 -22.55 12.86
CA ASN A 126 -28.57 -23.44 11.88
C ASN A 126 -27.71 -24.67 11.48
N ARG A 127 -26.87 -25.17 12.40
CA ARG A 127 -25.94 -26.27 12.13
C ARG A 127 -26.65 -27.55 11.72
N ILE A 128 -26.20 -28.13 10.60
CA ILE A 128 -26.60 -29.45 10.13
C ILE A 128 -25.55 -30.45 10.64
N PRO A 129 -25.93 -31.43 11.50
CA PRO A 129 -24.98 -32.35 12.11
C PRO A 129 -24.15 -33.19 11.13
N ALA A 130 -24.63 -33.41 9.90
CA ALA A 130 -23.96 -34.20 8.88
C ALA A 130 -22.77 -33.46 8.23
N ASP A 131 -22.88 -32.15 8.01
CA ASP A 131 -21.94 -31.39 7.18
C ASP A 131 -20.83 -30.73 8.00
N GLY A 132 -21.05 -30.54 9.31
CA GLY A 132 -20.01 -30.15 10.25
C GLY A 132 -19.54 -28.69 10.16
N GLY A 133 -20.42 -27.77 9.74
CA GLY A 133 -20.26 -26.30 9.76
C GLY A 133 -21.53 -25.60 10.29
N GLY A 134 -21.68 -24.31 10.02
CA GLY A 134 -22.85 -23.51 10.42
C GLY A 134 -22.95 -22.20 9.65
N ASP A 135 -24.10 -21.54 9.74
CA ASP A 135 -24.32 -20.23 9.14
C ASP A 135 -23.36 -19.20 9.74
N ALA A 136 -22.87 -18.27 8.91
CA ALA A 136 -22.14 -17.10 9.39
C ALA A 136 -23.02 -16.22 10.31
N GLY A 137 -24.35 -16.21 10.11
CA GLY A 137 -25.26 -15.44 10.94
C GLY A 137 -24.97 -13.93 10.90
N VAL A 138 -25.22 -13.23 12.00
CA VAL A 138 -25.07 -11.76 12.06
C VAL A 138 -23.62 -11.33 11.76
N PRO A 139 -23.38 -10.26 10.96
CA PRO A 139 -24.38 -9.39 10.32
C PRO A 139 -24.82 -9.85 8.92
N LEU A 140 -24.37 -11.02 8.47
CA LEU A 140 -24.59 -11.57 7.14
C LEU A 140 -25.81 -12.51 7.05
N GLN A 141 -26.73 -12.47 8.03
CA GLN A 141 -27.84 -13.43 8.12
C GLN A 141 -28.87 -13.35 6.98
N ASN A 142 -28.79 -12.31 6.15
CA ASN A 142 -29.66 -12.11 4.98
C ASN A 142 -28.91 -12.27 3.66
N PHE A 143 -27.61 -12.60 3.70
CA PHE A 143 -26.84 -12.86 2.50
C PHE A 143 -27.21 -14.27 2.04
N GLU A 144 -27.92 -14.33 0.92
CA GLU A 144 -28.41 -15.58 0.35
C GLU A 144 -27.26 -16.37 -0.28
N ASP A 145 -27.34 -17.69 -0.16
CA ASP A 145 -26.53 -18.64 -0.93
C ASP A 145 -27.46 -19.49 -1.78
N THR A 146 -27.08 -19.73 -3.04
CA THR A 146 -27.87 -20.53 -3.98
C THR A 146 -27.27 -21.91 -4.25
N GLU A 147 -26.23 -22.30 -3.50
CA GLU A 147 -25.54 -23.60 -3.56
C GLU A 147 -26.51 -24.79 -3.64
N GLY A 148 -27.60 -24.76 -2.83
CA GLY A 148 -28.59 -25.83 -2.76
C GLY A 148 -29.32 -26.12 -4.08
N ALA A 149 -29.37 -25.16 -5.00
CA ALA A 149 -30.04 -25.32 -6.29
C ALA A 149 -29.24 -26.18 -7.29
N GLU A 150 -27.92 -26.30 -7.15
CA GLU A 150 -27.09 -27.06 -8.11
C GLU A 150 -26.25 -28.18 -7.48
N THR A 151 -25.89 -28.12 -6.19
CA THR A 151 -25.18 -29.23 -5.51
C THR A 151 -26.14 -30.29 -4.94
N GLY A 152 -27.40 -29.93 -4.71
CA GLY A 152 -28.43 -30.81 -4.14
C GLY A 152 -28.33 -31.02 -2.63
N ASP A 153 -27.32 -30.43 -1.98
CA ASP A 153 -27.05 -30.46 -0.54
C ASP A 153 -26.63 -29.10 0.05
N GLY A 154 -26.69 -28.02 -0.74
CA GLY A 154 -26.24 -26.70 -0.32
C GLY A 154 -27.17 -25.93 0.62
N HIS A 155 -26.68 -24.79 1.09
CA HIS A 155 -27.32 -23.95 2.09
C HIS A 155 -28.01 -22.73 1.46
N ASN A 156 -29.00 -22.15 2.15
CA ASN A 156 -29.69 -20.93 1.69
C ASN A 156 -28.99 -19.65 2.18
N PHE A 157 -28.03 -19.77 3.09
CA PHE A 157 -27.29 -18.68 3.69
C PHE A 157 -25.81 -19.02 3.66
N ILE A 158 -24.96 -17.99 3.78
CA ILE A 158 -23.51 -18.18 3.88
C ILE A 158 -23.19 -19.22 4.94
N TRP A 159 -22.60 -20.32 4.48
CA TRP A 159 -22.18 -21.45 5.30
C TRP A 159 -20.67 -21.45 5.46
N ARG A 160 -20.18 -21.62 6.68
CA ARG A 160 -18.74 -21.74 6.94
C ARG A 160 -18.40 -23.00 7.71
N LYS A 161 -17.16 -23.44 7.48
CA LYS A 161 -16.57 -24.59 8.16
C LYS A 161 -15.07 -24.36 8.32
N VAL A 162 -14.71 -23.31 9.06
CA VAL A 162 -13.32 -22.88 9.14
C VAL A 162 -12.48 -23.96 9.81
N ALA A 163 -11.54 -24.51 9.04
CA ALA A 163 -10.67 -25.59 9.44
C ALA A 163 -9.94 -25.22 10.75
N GLY A 164 -9.97 -26.13 11.72
CA GLY A 164 -9.14 -26.03 12.91
C GLY A 164 -7.88 -26.81 12.68
N GLY A 165 -6.80 -26.19 12.18
CA GLY A 165 -5.49 -26.82 12.27
C GLY A 165 -5.15 -27.13 13.73
N ALA A 166 -4.40 -28.21 14.00
CA ALA A 166 -4.01 -28.58 15.36
C ALA A 166 -2.57 -28.13 15.69
N PRO A 167 -2.33 -27.37 16.79
CA PRO A 167 -3.33 -26.80 17.71
C PRO A 167 -4.00 -25.53 17.13
N PRO A 168 -5.33 -25.37 17.28
CA PRO A 168 -6.01 -24.18 16.79
C PRO A 168 -5.87 -23.01 17.78
N PRO A 169 -5.90 -21.75 17.32
CA PRO A 169 -5.97 -21.31 15.91
C PRO A 169 -4.64 -21.54 15.16
N SER A 170 -4.73 -21.93 13.90
CA SER A 170 -3.58 -22.23 13.02
C SER A 170 -3.91 -21.76 11.61
N PRO A 171 -2.97 -21.15 10.87
CA PRO A 171 -3.25 -20.63 9.55
C PRO A 171 -3.52 -21.74 8.51
N PRO A 172 -4.10 -21.37 7.36
CA PRO A 172 -4.10 -22.20 6.16
C PRO A 172 -2.72 -22.82 5.85
N PRO A 173 -2.65 -24.02 5.25
CA PRO A 173 -1.39 -24.63 4.81
C PRO A 173 -0.93 -23.97 3.49
N VAL A 174 -0.39 -22.75 3.61
CA VAL A 174 0.09 -21.91 2.51
C VAL A 174 1.59 -21.67 2.61
N ASP A 175 2.21 -21.31 1.49
CA ASP A 175 3.61 -20.86 1.45
C ASP A 175 3.73 -19.45 2.07
N PRO A 176 4.89 -19.08 2.65
CA PRO A 176 5.17 -17.70 3.03
C PRO A 176 5.13 -16.75 1.84
N ASP A 177 4.67 -15.52 2.04
CA ASP A 177 4.60 -14.47 1.00
C ASP A 177 5.89 -14.36 0.17
N SER A 178 7.06 -14.41 0.82
CA SER A 178 8.36 -14.32 0.14
C SER A 178 8.62 -15.47 -0.82
N THR A 179 8.18 -16.69 -0.48
CA THR A 179 8.26 -17.87 -1.36
C THR A 179 7.34 -17.72 -2.56
N VAL A 180 6.13 -17.20 -2.36
CA VAL A 180 5.17 -16.96 -3.44
C VAL A 180 5.69 -15.86 -4.38
N VAL A 181 6.09 -14.71 -3.85
CA VAL A 181 6.53 -13.53 -4.62
C VAL A 181 7.84 -13.78 -5.40
N THR A 182 8.72 -14.66 -4.93
CA THR A 182 9.96 -14.99 -5.64
C THR A 182 9.84 -16.23 -6.53
N SER A 183 8.66 -16.84 -6.60
CA SER A 183 8.46 -18.02 -7.44
C SER A 183 8.69 -17.69 -8.92
N GLY A 184 9.44 -18.57 -9.59
CA GLY A 184 9.85 -18.39 -10.99
C GLY A 184 11.07 -17.48 -11.21
N ASP A 185 11.57 -16.75 -10.21
CA ASP A 185 12.68 -15.79 -10.39
C ASP A 185 13.98 -16.40 -10.93
N SER A 186 14.23 -17.67 -10.62
CA SER A 186 15.39 -18.43 -11.10
C SER A 186 15.27 -18.89 -12.55
N GLY A 187 14.08 -18.78 -13.15
CA GLY A 187 13.79 -19.20 -14.51
C GLY A 187 13.91 -18.07 -15.55
N PRO A 188 13.86 -18.43 -16.85
CA PRO A 188 13.73 -17.49 -17.94
C PRO A 188 12.57 -16.51 -17.76
N GLN A 189 12.73 -15.27 -18.24
CA GLN A 189 11.75 -14.18 -18.04
C GLN A 189 10.33 -14.55 -18.49
N ASP A 190 10.21 -15.19 -19.66
CA ASP A 190 8.94 -15.63 -20.25
C ASP A 190 8.21 -16.67 -19.39
N ASN A 191 8.92 -17.45 -18.58
CA ASN A 191 8.33 -18.46 -17.71
C ASN A 191 8.04 -17.97 -16.28
N GLN A 192 8.38 -16.73 -15.93
CA GLN A 192 8.22 -16.25 -14.55
C GLN A 192 6.75 -16.07 -14.16
N PHE A 193 5.93 -15.46 -15.04
CA PHE A 193 4.49 -15.29 -14.76
C PHE A 193 3.73 -16.63 -14.68
N PRO A 194 3.89 -17.58 -15.62
CA PRO A 194 3.24 -18.89 -15.53
C PRO A 194 3.57 -19.65 -14.24
N VAL A 195 4.84 -19.64 -13.81
CA VAL A 195 5.25 -20.27 -12.55
C VAL A 195 4.64 -19.55 -11.36
N PHE A 196 4.73 -18.22 -11.32
CA PHE A 196 4.16 -17.42 -10.24
C PHE A 196 2.65 -17.63 -10.07
N ARG A 197 1.90 -17.47 -11.17
CA ARG A 197 0.44 -17.64 -11.19
C ARG A 197 0.06 -19.02 -10.67
N ARG A 198 0.71 -20.07 -11.15
CA ARG A 198 0.39 -21.45 -10.75
C ARG A 198 0.73 -21.71 -9.28
N THR A 199 1.84 -21.20 -8.77
CA THR A 199 2.20 -21.30 -7.34
C THR A 199 1.17 -20.57 -6.49
N LEU A 200 0.81 -19.34 -6.84
CA LEU A 200 -0.17 -18.55 -6.10
C LEU A 200 -1.56 -19.22 -6.14
N GLU A 201 -2.01 -19.67 -7.30
CA GLU A 201 -3.33 -20.27 -7.45
C GLU A 201 -3.44 -21.65 -6.76
N LEU A 202 -2.54 -22.58 -7.09
CA LEU A 202 -2.69 -23.98 -6.67
C LEU A 202 -2.24 -24.23 -5.23
N ASN A 203 -1.15 -23.59 -4.80
CA ASN A 203 -0.55 -23.89 -3.49
C ASN A 203 -1.02 -22.93 -2.39
N ASN A 204 -1.66 -21.82 -2.73
CA ASN A 204 -1.96 -20.76 -1.75
C ASN A 204 -3.44 -20.37 -1.75
N HIS A 205 -3.94 -19.84 -2.87
CA HIS A 205 -5.33 -19.46 -3.04
C HIS A 205 -6.30 -20.63 -2.82
N ASN A 206 -6.09 -21.76 -3.50
CA ASN A 206 -6.97 -22.92 -3.38
C ASN A 206 -7.01 -23.48 -1.94
N PRO A 207 -5.86 -23.66 -1.24
CA PRO A 207 -5.86 -24.00 0.18
C PRO A 207 -6.53 -22.96 1.08
N ALA A 208 -6.44 -21.66 0.79
CA ALA A 208 -7.09 -20.62 1.57
C ALA A 208 -8.64 -20.70 1.48
N HIS A 209 -9.18 -20.95 0.27
CA HIS A 209 -10.60 -21.25 0.09
C HIS A 209 -11.03 -22.48 0.90
N GLY A 210 -10.31 -23.60 0.73
CA GLY A 210 -10.63 -24.84 1.45
C GLY A 210 -10.46 -24.73 2.97
N TYR A 211 -9.61 -23.82 3.44
CA TYR A 211 -9.43 -23.55 4.86
C TYR A 211 -10.65 -22.86 5.48
N ILE A 212 -11.29 -21.92 4.79
CA ILE A 212 -12.54 -21.33 5.28
C ILE A 212 -13.71 -22.32 5.17
N GLY A 213 -13.74 -23.11 4.10
CA GLY A 213 -14.74 -24.14 3.91
C GLY A 213 -16.14 -23.57 3.64
N GLY A 214 -17.13 -24.46 3.53
CA GLY A 214 -18.53 -24.08 3.24
C GLY A 214 -18.66 -23.36 1.90
N THR A 215 -19.47 -22.30 1.83
CA THR A 215 -19.71 -21.46 0.65
C THR A 215 -18.40 -21.08 -0.06
N LEU A 216 -17.37 -20.69 0.71
CA LEU A 216 -16.07 -20.29 0.15
C LEU A 216 -15.28 -21.43 -0.49
N ASN A 217 -15.59 -22.69 -0.22
CA ASN A 217 -14.87 -23.82 -0.82
C ASN A 217 -15.26 -24.08 -2.28
N PHE A 218 -16.42 -23.58 -2.73
CA PHE A 218 -16.95 -23.90 -4.04
C PHE A 218 -16.74 -22.75 -5.01
N GLN A 219 -16.06 -23.05 -6.13
CA GLN A 219 -15.58 -22.04 -7.07
C GLN A 219 -16.68 -21.12 -7.62
N HIS A 220 -17.91 -21.61 -7.78
CA HIS A 220 -19.02 -20.83 -8.35
C HIS A 220 -19.86 -20.09 -7.29
N TYR A 221 -19.71 -20.41 -6.00
CA TYR A 221 -20.54 -19.87 -4.93
C TYR A 221 -19.76 -19.06 -3.91
N SER A 222 -18.42 -19.13 -3.94
CA SER A 222 -17.57 -18.37 -3.03
C SER A 222 -17.91 -16.88 -3.02
N PHE A 223 -18.45 -16.34 -4.12
CA PHE A 223 -18.89 -14.95 -4.25
C PHE A 223 -20.20 -14.59 -3.53
N HIS A 224 -20.88 -15.56 -2.91
CA HIS A 224 -21.95 -15.30 -1.93
C HIS A 224 -21.41 -14.91 -0.55
N ASP A 225 -20.14 -15.18 -0.23
CA ASP A 225 -19.51 -14.78 1.04
C ASP A 225 -18.63 -13.54 0.85
N PRO A 226 -18.92 -12.38 1.48
CA PRO A 226 -18.09 -11.17 1.43
C PRO A 226 -16.61 -11.38 1.73
N PHE A 227 -16.28 -12.41 2.52
CA PHE A 227 -14.90 -12.73 2.86
C PHE A 227 -14.07 -13.15 1.64
N VAL A 228 -14.70 -13.58 0.53
CA VAL A 228 -14.02 -13.90 -0.74
C VAL A 228 -13.21 -12.72 -1.26
N PHE A 229 -13.71 -11.50 -1.09
CA PHE A 229 -13.06 -10.31 -1.62
C PHE A 229 -11.85 -9.91 -0.80
N LEU A 230 -11.86 -10.20 0.51
CA LEU A 230 -10.66 -10.07 1.34
C LEU A 230 -9.60 -11.11 0.95
N LEU A 231 -10.02 -12.33 0.58
CA LEU A 231 -9.15 -13.39 0.08
C LEU A 231 -8.55 -13.03 -1.29
N HIS A 232 -9.36 -12.65 -2.28
CA HIS A 232 -8.88 -12.26 -3.61
C HIS A 232 -8.12 -10.93 -3.62
N SER A 233 -8.40 -10.01 -2.70
CA SER A 233 -7.54 -8.83 -2.49
C SER A 233 -6.14 -9.23 -2.00
N ASN A 234 -6.00 -10.35 -1.27
CA ASN A 234 -4.69 -10.90 -0.90
C ASN A 234 -3.98 -11.60 -2.06
N VAL A 235 -4.72 -12.30 -2.93
CA VAL A 235 -4.19 -12.79 -4.23
C VAL A 235 -3.59 -11.63 -5.02
N ASP A 236 -4.35 -10.54 -5.13
CA ASP A 236 -3.93 -9.36 -5.88
C ASP A 236 -2.74 -8.65 -5.22
N ARG A 237 -2.71 -8.57 -3.89
CA ARG A 237 -1.55 -8.06 -3.13
C ARG A 237 -0.27 -8.81 -3.48
N LEU A 238 -0.31 -10.14 -3.52
CA LEU A 238 0.87 -10.95 -3.84
C LEU A 238 1.29 -10.76 -5.30
N TRP A 239 0.34 -10.59 -6.22
CA TRP A 239 0.67 -10.23 -7.59
C TRP A 239 1.29 -8.82 -7.68
N ALA A 240 0.77 -7.83 -6.95
CA ALA A 240 1.36 -6.50 -6.85
C ALA A 240 2.80 -6.55 -6.33
N MET A 241 3.07 -7.32 -5.27
CA MET A 241 4.42 -7.53 -4.75
C MET A 241 5.36 -8.20 -5.76
N TRP A 242 4.87 -9.20 -6.51
CA TRP A 242 5.62 -9.82 -7.60
C TRP A 242 5.93 -8.80 -8.71
N GLN A 243 4.96 -7.98 -9.12
CA GLN A 243 5.15 -6.97 -10.16
C GLN A 243 6.14 -5.89 -9.77
N LEU A 244 6.09 -5.45 -8.51
CA LEU A 244 6.91 -4.36 -7.97
C LEU A 244 8.25 -4.85 -7.41
N SER A 245 8.60 -6.11 -7.61
CA SER A 245 9.90 -6.65 -7.18
C SER A 245 11.07 -5.88 -7.80
N SER A 246 12.10 -5.60 -7.00
CA SER A 246 13.26 -4.81 -7.41
C SER A 246 13.93 -5.37 -8.67
N GLY A 247 14.25 -4.49 -9.63
CA GLY A 247 14.86 -4.87 -10.91
C GLY A 247 13.91 -5.54 -11.91
N LYS A 248 12.60 -5.62 -11.62
CA LYS A 248 11.61 -6.31 -12.47
C LYS A 248 10.58 -5.36 -13.10
N GLY A 249 10.95 -4.10 -13.39
CA GLY A 249 10.02 -3.10 -13.96
C GLY A 249 9.28 -3.53 -15.24
N TRP A 250 9.82 -4.50 -16.00
CA TRP A 250 9.13 -5.12 -17.13
C TRP A 250 7.83 -5.86 -16.75
N ARG A 251 7.63 -6.24 -15.48
CA ARG A 251 6.38 -6.83 -14.97
C ARG A 251 5.22 -5.84 -14.89
N LEU A 252 5.47 -4.57 -15.18
CA LEU A 252 4.45 -3.53 -15.36
C LEU A 252 4.20 -3.20 -16.84
N ASP A 253 4.96 -3.78 -17.78
CA ASP A 253 4.74 -3.62 -19.22
C ASP A 253 3.66 -4.62 -19.68
N PRO A 254 2.51 -4.18 -20.20
CA PRO A 254 1.45 -5.06 -20.69
C PRO A 254 1.88 -6.07 -21.75
N ASN A 255 2.97 -5.80 -22.49
CA ASN A 255 3.48 -6.70 -23.51
C ASN A 255 4.39 -7.80 -22.95
N LEU A 256 4.90 -7.63 -21.72
CA LEU A 256 5.91 -8.51 -21.12
C LEU A 256 5.42 -9.22 -19.86
N VAL A 257 4.50 -8.62 -19.10
CA VAL A 257 4.08 -9.10 -17.76
C VAL A 257 3.58 -10.55 -17.77
N TYR A 258 2.92 -10.98 -18.84
CA TYR A 258 2.33 -12.32 -18.96
C TYR A 258 3.28 -13.39 -19.52
N GLY A 259 4.49 -12.99 -19.94
CA GLY A 259 5.49 -13.91 -20.47
C GLY A 259 4.97 -14.81 -21.60
N ALA A 260 5.25 -16.10 -21.51
CA ALA A 260 4.84 -17.12 -22.48
C ALA A 260 3.32 -17.29 -22.59
N GLU A 261 2.56 -16.88 -21.56
CA GLU A 261 1.09 -16.92 -21.57
C GLU A 261 0.48 -15.65 -22.20
N GLY A 262 1.28 -14.65 -22.60
CA GLY A 262 0.80 -13.36 -23.09
C GLY A 262 0.08 -13.36 -24.44
N SER A 263 0.13 -14.47 -25.18
CA SER A 263 -0.62 -14.69 -26.43
C SER A 263 -1.94 -15.45 -26.22
N SER A 264 -2.25 -15.85 -24.99
CA SER A 264 -3.47 -16.61 -24.68
C SER A 264 -4.73 -15.78 -24.92
N ALA A 265 -5.82 -16.44 -25.31
CA ALA A 265 -7.13 -15.81 -25.53
C ALA A 265 -7.58 -15.01 -24.30
N SER A 266 -7.53 -15.58 -23.10
CA SER A 266 -7.87 -14.92 -21.83
C SER A 266 -7.02 -13.68 -21.47
N ILE A 267 -5.88 -13.48 -22.14
CA ILE A 267 -5.08 -12.25 -21.99
C ILE A 267 -5.45 -11.18 -23.02
N ASN A 268 -5.82 -11.59 -24.24
CA ASN A 268 -5.99 -10.69 -25.37
C ASN A 268 -7.47 -10.37 -25.67
N ASP A 269 -8.39 -11.23 -25.25
CA ASP A 269 -9.82 -11.04 -25.42
C ASP A 269 -10.37 -10.04 -24.39
N ALA A 270 -11.53 -9.48 -24.71
CA ALA A 270 -12.19 -8.53 -23.84
C ALA A 270 -12.68 -9.20 -22.55
N LEU A 271 -12.44 -8.56 -21.41
CA LEU A 271 -12.82 -9.03 -20.06
C LEU A 271 -14.35 -9.11 -19.94
N GLN A 272 -14.87 -10.34 -19.99
CA GLN A 272 -16.29 -10.62 -19.77
C GLN A 272 -16.59 -10.75 -18.27
N PRO A 273 -17.81 -10.42 -17.83
CA PRO A 273 -18.95 -9.96 -18.64
C PRO A 273 -18.98 -8.45 -18.90
N TRP A 274 -18.07 -7.67 -18.31
CA TRP A 274 -18.10 -6.20 -18.38
C TRP A 274 -17.96 -5.63 -19.80
N ALA A 275 -17.29 -6.36 -20.69
CA ALA A 275 -17.18 -5.99 -22.08
C ALA A 275 -18.51 -6.17 -22.85
N GLY A 276 -19.37 -7.11 -22.42
CA GLY A 276 -20.68 -7.33 -23.02
C GLY A 276 -20.65 -7.76 -24.49
N THR A 277 -19.53 -8.34 -24.94
CA THR A 277 -19.34 -8.71 -26.35
C THR A 277 -19.59 -10.19 -26.63
N GLU A 278 -19.55 -11.04 -25.60
CA GLU A 278 -19.70 -12.49 -25.74
C GLU A 278 -20.86 -13.01 -24.88
N PRO A 279 -21.65 -13.97 -25.38
CA PRO A 279 -22.69 -14.61 -24.59
C PRO A 279 -22.09 -15.50 -23.48
N PRO A 280 -22.78 -15.64 -22.33
CA PRO A 280 -24.06 -15.01 -21.99
C PRO A 280 -23.91 -13.51 -21.68
N LEU A 281 -24.83 -12.71 -22.23
CA LEU A 281 -24.82 -11.27 -22.06
C LEU A 281 -25.47 -10.90 -20.72
N LEU A 282 -24.68 -10.36 -19.81
CA LEU A 282 -25.11 -9.97 -18.47
C LEU A 282 -25.44 -8.48 -18.40
N ARG A 283 -26.64 -8.14 -17.90
CA ARG A 283 -27.02 -6.75 -17.61
C ARG A 283 -26.28 -6.26 -16.35
N PRO A 284 -25.87 -4.97 -16.30
CA PRO A 284 -26.17 -3.88 -17.23
C PRO A 284 -25.17 -3.72 -18.40
N TRP A 285 -24.22 -4.65 -18.57
CA TRP A 285 -23.28 -4.64 -19.70
C TRP A 285 -23.88 -5.24 -20.98
N ALA A 286 -25.20 -5.32 -21.03
CA ALA A 286 -25.98 -5.79 -22.16
C ALA A 286 -27.17 -4.86 -22.39
N PRO A 287 -27.81 -4.90 -23.57
CA PRO A 287 -29.05 -4.18 -23.80
C PRO A 287 -30.11 -4.51 -22.73
N PRO A 288 -30.92 -3.53 -22.31
CA PRO A 288 -31.00 -2.16 -22.82
C PRO A 288 -29.99 -1.18 -22.20
N ASP A 289 -29.32 -1.53 -21.10
CA ASP A 289 -28.56 -0.57 -20.28
C ASP A 289 -27.24 -0.13 -20.92
N ASN A 290 -26.57 -1.05 -21.63
CA ASN A 290 -25.36 -0.79 -22.41
C ASN A 290 -24.26 -0.03 -21.64
N GLN A 291 -23.94 -0.47 -20.43
CA GLN A 291 -22.91 0.13 -19.57
C GLN A 291 -21.52 -0.50 -19.79
N GLN A 292 -21.26 -1.08 -20.96
CA GLN A 292 -20.04 -1.82 -21.23
C GLN A 292 -18.78 -0.97 -21.03
N LEU A 293 -17.76 -1.57 -20.41
CA LEU A 293 -16.41 -1.00 -20.37
C LEU A 293 -15.44 -2.06 -20.87
N VAL A 294 -15.06 -1.94 -22.14
CA VAL A 294 -14.22 -2.91 -22.83
C VAL A 294 -12.76 -2.69 -22.44
N LYS A 295 -12.19 -3.68 -21.75
CA LYS A 295 -10.77 -3.80 -21.42
C LYS A 295 -10.28 -5.19 -21.76
N THR A 296 -8.98 -5.36 -21.97
CA THR A 296 -8.33 -6.67 -21.97
C THR A 296 -7.46 -6.78 -20.73
N SER A 297 -6.89 -7.96 -20.47
CA SER A 297 -5.90 -8.11 -19.39
C SER A 297 -4.69 -7.17 -19.58
N LYS A 298 -4.37 -6.76 -20.81
CA LYS A 298 -3.29 -5.82 -21.12
C LYS A 298 -3.65 -4.35 -20.93
N ASP A 299 -4.87 -4.01 -20.52
CA ASP A 299 -5.21 -2.64 -20.19
C ASP A 299 -4.35 -2.13 -19.00
N LEU A 300 -3.84 -0.91 -19.07
CA LEU A 300 -2.97 -0.37 -18.02
C LEU A 300 -3.64 -0.35 -16.64
N THR A 301 -4.96 -0.17 -16.59
CA THR A 301 -5.73 -0.18 -15.32
C THR A 301 -5.87 -1.58 -14.72
N VAL A 302 -5.58 -2.63 -15.49
CA VAL A 302 -5.54 -4.03 -15.06
C VAL A 302 -4.10 -4.45 -14.76
N VAL A 303 -3.14 -4.07 -15.61
CA VAL A 303 -1.73 -4.41 -15.40
C VAL A 303 -1.14 -3.70 -14.19
N LEU A 304 -1.44 -2.41 -13.99
CA LEU A 304 -0.88 -1.66 -12.88
C LEU A 304 -1.58 -2.06 -11.57
N PRO A 305 -0.82 -2.44 -10.53
CA PRO A 305 -1.42 -2.88 -9.27
C PRO A 305 -2.05 -1.70 -8.50
N PRO A 306 -3.14 -1.95 -7.75
CA PRO A 306 -3.58 -1.08 -6.67
C PRO A 306 -2.49 -0.87 -5.61
N ARG A 307 -2.67 0.13 -4.75
CA ARG A 307 -1.73 0.40 -3.66
C ARG A 307 -2.03 -0.51 -2.48
N TYR A 308 -1.06 -1.34 -2.12
CA TYR A 308 -1.06 -2.12 -0.88
C TYR A 308 -0.03 -1.56 0.10
N ASP A 309 -0.27 -1.70 1.39
CA ASP A 309 0.69 -1.40 2.46
C ASP A 309 1.97 -2.25 2.40
N THR A 310 1.93 -3.38 1.70
CA THR A 310 3.09 -4.23 1.44
C THR A 310 3.78 -3.97 0.10
N ASN A 311 3.29 -3.03 -0.71
CA ASN A 311 4.01 -2.62 -1.92
C ASN A 311 5.36 -2.02 -1.51
N PRO A 312 6.46 -2.40 -2.17
CA PRO A 312 7.75 -1.82 -1.85
C PRO A 312 7.74 -0.31 -2.16
N VAL A 313 8.28 0.49 -1.23
CA VAL A 313 8.37 1.94 -1.36
C VAL A 313 9.62 2.28 -2.17
N HIS A 314 9.42 2.90 -3.34
CA HIS A 314 10.48 3.22 -4.28
C HIS A 314 10.60 4.73 -4.49
N LEU A 315 11.83 5.21 -4.67
CA LEU A 315 12.11 6.58 -5.08
C LEU A 315 11.99 6.71 -6.59
N HIS A 316 11.06 7.54 -7.04
CA HIS A 316 10.89 7.83 -8.46
C HIS A 316 11.35 9.26 -8.77
N GLU A 317 12.13 9.41 -9.83
CA GLU A 317 12.52 10.70 -10.40
C GLU A 317 11.63 11.01 -11.61
N LEU A 318 11.10 12.22 -11.66
CA LEU A 318 10.64 12.86 -12.89
C LEU A 318 11.62 13.96 -13.25
N ARG A 319 12.29 13.84 -14.39
CA ARG A 319 13.26 14.83 -14.86
C ARG A 319 12.86 15.40 -16.21
N LEU A 320 13.07 16.70 -16.37
CA LEU A 320 12.87 17.38 -17.64
C LEU A 320 14.13 17.23 -18.50
N GLU A 321 14.00 16.55 -19.63
CA GLU A 321 15.02 16.42 -20.67
C GLU A 321 14.66 17.32 -21.88
N PRO A 322 15.62 17.59 -22.80
CA PRO A 322 15.35 18.41 -23.99
C PRO A 322 14.20 17.88 -24.87
N THR A 323 13.93 16.58 -24.81
CA THR A 323 12.90 15.88 -25.61
C THR A 323 11.59 15.68 -24.86
N GLY A 324 11.49 16.08 -23.59
CA GLY A 324 10.30 15.92 -22.75
C GLY A 324 10.62 15.44 -21.35
N TRP A 325 9.59 15.00 -20.62
CA TRP A 325 9.77 14.43 -19.30
C TRP A 325 10.21 12.96 -19.40
N ALA A 326 11.25 12.62 -18.64
CA ALA A 326 11.69 11.25 -18.43
C ALA A 326 11.43 10.84 -16.98
N GLN A 327 11.14 9.56 -16.77
CA GLN A 327 10.98 8.97 -15.44
C GLN A 327 12.02 7.90 -15.17
N ALA A 328 12.39 7.72 -13.91
CA ALA A 328 13.23 6.62 -13.47
C ALA A 328 12.86 6.17 -12.06
N ASP A 329 12.88 4.86 -11.83
CA ASP A 329 12.87 4.27 -10.49
C ASP A 329 14.31 4.25 -9.96
N LEU A 330 14.64 5.23 -9.13
CA LEU A 330 15.96 5.37 -8.54
C LEU A 330 16.31 4.22 -7.59
N SER A 331 15.31 3.65 -6.91
CA SER A 331 15.50 2.50 -6.02
C SER A 331 15.90 1.23 -6.78
N ALA A 332 15.51 1.11 -8.06
CA ALA A 332 15.84 -0.04 -8.91
C ALA A 332 17.17 0.09 -9.67
N ILE A 333 17.76 1.29 -9.77
CA ILE A 333 18.95 1.54 -10.61
C ILE A 333 20.21 1.88 -9.80
N VAL A 334 20.22 1.62 -8.49
CA VAL A 334 21.40 1.75 -7.63
C VAL A 334 22.47 0.73 -8.03
N THR A 335 23.72 1.17 -8.15
CA THR A 335 24.82 0.36 -8.70
C THR A 335 25.80 -0.18 -7.65
N ASN A 336 26.01 0.52 -6.54
CA ASN A 336 27.11 0.23 -5.62
C ASN A 336 26.77 -0.72 -4.46
N ASN A 337 25.50 -1.14 -4.30
CA ASN A 337 25.06 -2.20 -3.39
C ASN A 337 23.55 -2.49 -3.57
N PRO A 338 23.05 -2.95 -4.74
CA PRO A 338 21.62 -3.19 -4.93
C PRO A 338 21.11 -4.36 -4.05
N PRO A 339 19.85 -4.32 -3.56
CA PRO A 339 18.83 -3.30 -3.79
C PRO A 339 19.04 -2.01 -2.97
N ALA A 340 18.35 -0.93 -3.33
CA ALA A 340 18.37 0.31 -2.55
C ALA A 340 17.91 0.07 -1.09
N PHE A 341 18.41 0.88 -0.14
CA PHE A 341 17.94 0.86 1.24
C PHE A 341 16.42 1.12 1.27
N PRO A 342 15.66 0.33 2.05
CA PRO A 342 14.20 0.44 2.07
C PRO A 342 13.78 1.76 2.70
N LEU A 343 12.93 2.50 1.99
CA LEU A 343 12.37 3.77 2.47
C LEU A 343 11.25 3.55 3.48
N ALA A 344 11.17 4.43 4.49
CA ALA A 344 10.00 4.51 5.34
C ALA A 344 8.77 4.97 4.52
N ALA A 345 7.59 4.41 4.80
CA ALA A 345 6.34 4.90 4.23
C ALA A 345 6.12 6.36 4.68
N GLY A 346 5.85 7.26 3.72
CA GLY A 346 5.77 8.69 4.01
C GLY A 346 7.11 9.35 4.35
N SER A 347 8.25 8.72 4.03
CA SER A 347 9.58 9.29 4.22
C SER A 347 9.65 10.72 3.67
N PRO A 348 10.16 11.70 4.43
CA PRO A 348 10.48 13.01 3.88
C PRO A 348 11.57 12.86 2.81
N LEU A 349 11.54 13.75 1.81
CA LEU A 349 12.53 13.80 0.74
C LEU A 349 13.10 15.20 0.62
N SER A 350 14.42 15.30 0.51
CA SER A 350 15.08 16.55 0.14
C SER A 350 16.20 16.26 -0.84
N ALA A 351 16.43 17.15 -1.79
CA ALA A 351 17.47 16.97 -2.80
C ALA A 351 18.30 18.24 -2.97
N VAL A 352 19.57 18.06 -3.29
CA VAL A 352 20.51 19.14 -3.58
C VAL A 352 21.44 18.77 -4.73
N VAL A 353 22.04 19.78 -5.36
CA VAL A 353 23.14 19.60 -6.31
C VAL A 353 24.37 20.27 -5.73
N THR A 354 25.41 19.48 -5.45
CA THR A 354 26.68 20.01 -4.95
C THR A 354 27.48 20.68 -6.09
N PRO A 355 28.47 21.54 -5.79
CA PRO A 355 29.21 22.29 -6.83
C PRO A 355 30.02 21.40 -7.79
N ASP A 356 30.29 20.16 -7.40
CA ASP A 356 30.86 19.10 -8.23
C ASP A 356 29.86 18.55 -9.28
N GLY A 357 28.62 19.04 -9.29
CA GLY A 357 27.55 18.60 -10.19
C GLY A 357 26.84 17.32 -9.73
N ILE A 358 27.22 16.76 -8.58
CA ILE A 358 26.60 15.55 -8.04
C ILE A 358 25.21 15.91 -7.50
N ARG A 359 24.19 15.21 -8.01
CA ARG A 359 22.82 15.27 -7.50
C ARG A 359 22.73 14.34 -6.31
N ARG A 360 22.21 14.82 -5.19
CA ARG A 360 22.05 14.07 -3.95
C ARG A 360 20.60 14.13 -3.52
N ILE A 361 20.04 13.00 -3.15
CA ILE A 361 18.67 12.83 -2.64
C ILE A 361 18.79 12.20 -1.27
N PHE A 362 18.16 12.82 -0.30
CA PHE A 362 18.16 12.40 1.09
C PHE A 362 16.76 11.97 1.50
N TYR A 363 16.69 10.87 2.25
CA TYR A 363 15.46 10.26 2.69
C TYR A 363 15.67 9.51 4.01
N VAL A 364 14.58 9.05 4.62
CA VAL A 364 14.59 8.28 5.87
C VAL A 364 14.27 6.82 5.56
N GLY A 365 15.13 5.92 6.03
CA GLY A 365 14.95 4.48 5.93
C GLY A 365 13.90 3.95 6.92
N GLN A 366 13.43 2.72 6.72
CA GLN A 366 12.48 2.05 7.64
C GLN A 366 13.01 1.90 9.08
N ASP A 367 14.33 1.93 9.24
CA ASP A 367 15.06 1.90 10.50
C ASP A 367 15.24 3.30 11.15
N ASN A 368 14.68 4.35 10.54
CA ASN A 368 14.84 5.76 10.91
C ASN A 368 16.26 6.30 10.68
N ASP A 369 17.08 5.64 9.87
CA ASP A 369 18.36 6.20 9.45
C ASP A 369 18.20 7.17 8.28
N ILE A 370 19.05 8.20 8.24
CA ILE A 370 19.12 9.11 7.11
C ILE A 370 19.97 8.46 6.02
N ARG A 371 19.41 8.37 4.82
CA ARG A 371 20.00 7.71 3.67
C ARG A 371 20.26 8.73 2.56
N GLU A 372 21.24 8.42 1.70
CA GLU A 372 21.56 9.20 0.52
C GLU A 372 21.49 8.31 -0.74
N LEU A 373 20.87 8.82 -1.80
CA LEU A 373 21.19 8.46 -3.18
C LEU A 373 21.97 9.61 -3.83
N ARG A 374 23.09 9.31 -4.49
CA ARG A 374 23.88 10.29 -5.22
C ARG A 374 24.21 9.81 -6.63
N LEU A 375 24.11 10.70 -7.60
CA LEU A 375 24.40 10.39 -8.99
C LEU A 375 25.90 10.53 -9.26
N GLU A 376 26.60 9.39 -9.28
CA GLU A 376 28.01 9.30 -9.65
C GLU A 376 28.18 9.01 -11.15
N PRO A 377 29.39 9.18 -11.73
CA PRO A 377 29.64 8.86 -13.14
C PRO A 377 29.32 7.40 -13.52
N THR A 378 29.38 6.48 -12.56
CA THR A 378 29.07 5.04 -12.74
C THR A 378 27.61 4.69 -12.48
N GLY A 379 26.76 5.66 -12.15
CA GLY A 379 25.34 5.47 -11.86
C GLY A 379 24.93 5.99 -10.48
N TRP A 380 23.73 5.64 -10.05
CA TRP A 380 23.25 6.00 -8.72
C TRP A 380 23.94 5.17 -7.65
N ALA A 381 24.64 5.83 -6.74
CA ALA A 381 25.26 5.22 -5.58
C ALA A 381 24.46 5.55 -4.32
N GLN A 382 24.39 4.63 -3.36
CA GLN A 382 23.74 4.83 -2.08
C GLN A 382 24.71 4.87 -0.90
N ALA A 383 24.28 5.49 0.21
CA ALA A 383 24.97 5.47 1.49
C ALA A 383 24.00 5.58 2.68
N ASP A 384 24.39 4.95 3.79
CA ASP A 384 23.79 5.15 5.12
C ASP A 384 24.49 6.34 5.78
N LEU A 385 23.86 7.50 5.83
CA LEU A 385 24.49 8.68 6.43
C LEU A 385 24.56 8.56 7.96
N SER A 386 23.55 7.95 8.58
CA SER A 386 23.53 7.70 10.02
C SER A 386 24.69 6.80 10.48
N ALA A 387 25.06 5.81 9.68
CA ALA A 387 26.12 4.86 10.02
C ALA A 387 27.54 5.38 9.74
N ILE A 388 27.71 6.40 8.88
CA ILE A 388 29.04 6.88 8.44
C ILE A 388 29.44 8.24 9.03
N VAL A 389 28.72 8.74 10.03
CA VAL A 389 29.10 9.96 10.76
C VAL A 389 30.46 9.79 11.45
N THR A 390 31.35 10.76 11.29
CA THR A 390 32.76 10.64 11.70
C THR A 390 33.09 11.33 13.01
N ASN A 391 32.42 12.44 13.33
CA ASN A 391 32.83 13.33 14.41
C ASN A 391 32.24 13.02 15.79
N ASN A 392 31.27 12.10 15.90
CA ASN A 392 30.70 11.58 17.16
C ASN A 392 29.72 10.40 16.90
N PRO A 393 30.15 9.24 16.38
CA PRO A 393 29.23 8.12 16.12
C PRO A 393 28.68 7.50 17.43
N PRO A 394 27.44 6.96 17.45
CA PRO A 394 26.48 6.88 16.34
C PRO A 394 25.77 8.22 16.05
N ALA A 395 25.10 8.32 14.90
CA ALA A 395 24.27 9.49 14.58
C ALA A 395 23.17 9.74 15.64
N PHE A 396 22.76 11.00 15.80
CA PHE A 396 21.66 11.37 16.68
C PHE A 396 20.37 10.62 16.28
N PRO A 397 19.67 9.98 17.23
CA PRO A 397 18.43 9.26 16.92
C PRO A 397 17.37 10.19 16.35
N LEU A 398 16.84 9.81 15.18
CA LEU A 398 15.79 10.54 14.50
C LEU A 398 14.44 10.38 15.22
N ALA A 399 13.62 11.44 15.24
CA ALA A 399 12.21 11.33 15.62
C ALA A 399 11.40 10.58 14.56
N ALA A 400 10.40 9.79 14.99
CA ALA A 400 9.47 9.17 14.07
C ALA A 400 8.68 10.25 13.31
N GLY A 401 8.64 10.15 11.98
CA GLY A 401 8.05 11.19 11.13
C GLY A 401 8.82 12.52 11.11
N SER A 402 10.10 12.53 11.51
CA SER A 402 10.96 13.72 11.41
C SER A 402 10.90 14.31 10.01
N PRO A 403 10.74 15.63 9.84
CA PRO A 403 10.94 16.30 8.56
C PRO A 403 12.43 16.26 8.18
N LEU A 404 12.71 16.55 6.91
CA LEU A 404 14.06 16.57 6.36
C LEU A 404 14.18 17.71 5.35
N ALA A 405 15.17 18.58 5.53
CA ALA A 405 15.45 19.70 4.64
C ALA A 405 16.96 19.76 4.35
N ALA A 406 17.36 20.08 3.13
CA ALA A 406 18.76 20.14 2.76
C ALA A 406 19.09 21.37 1.91
N VAL A 407 20.28 21.90 2.09
CA VAL A 407 20.83 23.04 1.34
C VAL A 407 22.31 22.82 1.03
N VAL A 408 22.84 23.57 0.08
CA VAL A 408 24.28 23.67 -0.15
C VAL A 408 24.71 25.08 0.19
N THR A 409 25.60 25.22 1.18
CA THR A 409 26.14 26.52 1.57
C THR A 409 27.17 27.03 0.55
N PRO A 410 27.51 28.34 0.55
CA PRO A 410 28.46 28.90 -0.42
C PRO A 410 29.87 28.29 -0.37
N ASP A 411 30.22 27.63 0.73
CA ASP A 411 31.43 26.81 0.89
C ASP A 411 31.36 25.47 0.12
N GLY A 412 30.23 25.18 -0.54
CA GLY A 412 29.97 23.95 -1.28
C GLY A 412 29.56 22.76 -0.42
N ILE A 413 29.39 22.95 0.89
CA ILE A 413 29.04 21.89 1.82
C ILE A 413 27.53 21.63 1.76
N PRO A 414 27.09 20.41 1.40
CA PRO A 414 25.70 20.02 1.61
C PRO A 414 25.43 19.81 3.10
N ARG A 415 24.31 20.36 3.56
CA ARG A 415 23.82 20.29 4.94
C ARG A 415 22.41 19.74 4.93
N ILE A 416 22.13 18.81 5.82
CA ILE A 416 20.84 18.15 6.01
C ILE A 416 20.37 18.48 7.43
N PHE A 417 19.14 18.95 7.56
CA PHE A 417 18.51 19.30 8.81
C PHE A 417 17.36 18.35 9.09
N HIS A 418 17.27 17.92 10.34
CA HIS A 418 16.26 16.97 10.80
C HIS A 418 15.93 17.19 12.28
N VAL A 419 14.92 16.49 12.79
CA VAL A 419 14.46 16.59 14.17
C VAL A 419 14.82 15.31 14.95
N GLY A 420 15.47 15.48 16.09
CA GLY A 420 15.78 14.40 17.02
C GLY A 420 14.59 14.00 17.89
N ARG A 421 14.66 12.84 18.56
CA ARG A 421 13.59 12.35 19.47
C ARG A 421 13.25 13.28 20.64
N ASP A 422 14.16 14.19 20.95
CA ASP A 422 14.06 15.26 21.94
C ASP A 422 13.44 16.55 21.38
N ASN A 423 13.01 16.54 20.11
CA ASN A 423 12.56 17.70 19.34
C ASN A 423 13.66 18.73 19.04
N ASP A 424 14.93 18.38 19.23
CA ASP A 424 16.04 19.26 18.84
C ASP A 424 16.26 19.23 17.34
N ILE A 425 16.62 20.39 16.79
CA ILE A 425 17.03 20.50 15.38
C ILE A 425 18.49 20.07 15.29
N ARG A 426 18.74 19.09 14.42
CA ARG A 426 20.05 18.46 14.20
C ARG A 426 20.53 18.73 12.77
N GLU A 427 21.83 18.72 12.59
CA GLU A 427 22.49 18.86 11.29
C GLU A 427 23.36 17.63 11.00
N LEU A 428 23.31 17.13 9.76
CA LEU A 428 24.39 16.38 9.11
C LEU A 428 25.01 17.24 8.01
N ARG A 429 26.33 17.34 7.96
CA ARG A 429 27.05 18.10 6.92
C ARG A 429 28.22 17.31 6.36
N LEU A 430 28.46 17.42 5.05
CA LEU A 430 29.57 16.72 4.40
C LEU A 430 30.85 17.55 4.47
N GLU A 431 31.72 17.22 5.41
CA GLU A 431 33.06 17.80 5.53
C GLU A 431 34.09 17.01 4.71
N PRO A 432 35.29 17.55 4.46
CA PRO A 432 36.35 16.83 3.75
C PRO A 432 36.75 15.48 4.38
N THR A 433 36.53 15.33 5.69
CA THR A 433 36.84 14.10 6.45
C THR A 433 35.65 13.13 6.52
N GLY A 434 34.49 13.48 5.96
CA GLY A 434 33.27 12.68 5.96
C GLY A 434 32.05 13.44 6.51
N TRP A 435 30.98 12.71 6.77
CA TRP A 435 29.77 13.29 7.34
C TRP A 435 29.98 13.62 8.81
N ALA A 436 29.75 14.88 9.18
CA ALA A 436 29.81 15.36 10.55
C ALA A 436 28.40 15.73 11.02
N GLN A 437 28.11 15.56 12.32
CA GLN A 437 26.84 15.93 12.93
C GLN A 437 26.97 17.06 13.95
N ALA A 438 25.87 17.78 14.18
CA ALA A 438 25.75 18.79 15.24
C ALA A 438 24.33 18.90 15.79
N ASP A 439 24.22 19.25 17.07
CA ASP A 439 22.98 19.67 17.72
C ASP A 439 22.82 21.17 17.52
N LEU A 440 21.96 21.60 16.59
CA LEU A 440 21.77 23.03 16.34
C LEU A 440 21.03 23.69 17.50
N SER A 441 20.09 22.98 18.14
CA SER A 441 19.37 23.49 19.30
C SER A 441 20.29 23.84 20.47
N ALA A 442 21.35 23.06 20.67
CA ALA A 442 22.29 23.25 21.78
C ALA A 442 23.39 24.28 21.51
N ILE A 443 23.71 24.58 20.25
CA ILE A 443 24.86 25.43 19.88
C ILE A 443 24.49 26.85 19.42
N VAL A 444 23.22 27.25 19.57
CA VAL A 444 22.77 28.63 19.30
C VAL A 444 23.52 29.61 20.20
N THR A 445 24.04 30.70 19.61
CA THR A 445 24.99 31.59 20.29
C THR A 445 24.35 32.83 20.91
N ASN A 446 23.21 33.31 20.37
CA ASN A 446 22.63 34.60 20.77
C ASN A 446 21.56 34.51 21.87
N ASN A 447 21.08 33.31 22.23
CA ASN A 447 20.20 33.07 23.39
C ASN A 447 19.99 31.55 23.63
N PRO A 448 21.01 30.75 24.00
CA PRO A 448 20.83 29.30 24.16
C PRO A 448 19.91 28.93 25.34
N PRO A 449 19.13 27.82 25.26
CA PRO A 449 18.97 26.92 24.10
C PRO A 449 18.06 27.50 23.01
N ALA A 450 17.99 26.85 21.85
CA ALA A 450 17.06 27.24 20.79
C ALA A 450 15.58 27.25 21.25
N PHE A 451 14.74 28.03 20.58
CA PHE A 451 13.30 28.03 20.80
C PHE A 451 12.77 26.62 20.58
N PRO A 452 11.96 26.09 21.50
CA PRO A 452 11.51 24.71 21.45
C PRO A 452 10.59 24.51 20.24
N LEU A 453 10.92 23.51 19.42
CA LEU A 453 10.18 23.12 18.24
C LEU A 453 8.86 22.42 18.64
N ALA A 454 7.77 22.72 17.92
CA ALA A 454 6.50 22.02 18.07
C ALA A 454 6.62 20.58 17.53
N ALA A 455 6.03 19.62 18.23
CA ALA A 455 5.96 18.24 17.75
C ALA A 455 5.25 18.18 16.39
N GLY A 456 5.88 17.53 15.41
CA GLY A 456 5.37 17.47 14.03
C GLY A 456 5.56 18.75 13.22
N SER A 457 6.29 19.76 13.71
CA SER A 457 6.64 20.96 12.94
C SER A 457 7.31 20.56 11.62
N PRO A 458 6.94 21.17 10.48
CA PRO A 458 7.73 21.06 9.27
C PRO A 458 9.10 21.73 9.46
N LEU A 459 10.07 21.32 8.64
CA LEU A 459 11.34 22.03 8.48
C LEU A 459 11.47 22.50 7.03
N SER A 460 11.88 23.75 6.86
CA SER A 460 12.28 24.30 5.57
C SER A 460 13.65 24.94 5.70
N ALA A 461 14.50 24.78 4.69
CA ALA A 461 15.82 25.39 4.68
C ALA A 461 16.11 26.06 3.34
N VAL A 462 16.81 27.20 3.39
CA VAL A 462 17.21 27.98 2.22
C VAL A 462 18.56 28.64 2.47
N VAL A 463 19.32 28.87 1.41
CA VAL A 463 20.45 29.81 1.45
C VAL A 463 20.00 31.09 0.78
N THR A 464 19.98 32.18 1.54
CA THR A 464 19.61 33.50 1.01
C THR A 464 20.72 34.10 0.15
N PRO A 465 20.45 35.13 -0.68
CA PRO A 465 21.48 35.74 -1.55
C PRO A 465 22.69 36.33 -0.81
N ASP A 466 22.57 36.56 0.50
CA ASP A 466 23.66 36.94 1.40
C ASP A 466 24.61 35.76 1.72
N GLY A 467 24.32 34.55 1.23
CA GLY A 467 25.08 33.33 1.47
C GLY A 467 24.78 32.65 2.81
N ILE A 468 23.81 33.15 3.58
CA ILE A 468 23.48 32.62 4.90
C ILE A 468 22.46 31.48 4.76
N PRO A 469 22.76 30.26 5.25
CA PRO A 469 21.75 29.23 5.38
C PRO A 469 20.80 29.57 6.53
N ARG A 470 19.52 29.39 6.29
CA ARG A 470 18.40 29.65 7.20
C ARG A 470 17.51 28.42 7.27
N ILE A 471 17.06 28.10 8.47
CA ILE A 471 16.13 27.01 8.78
C ILE A 471 14.90 27.65 9.41
N PHE A 472 13.73 27.33 8.90
CA PHE A 472 12.44 27.79 9.41
C PHE A 472 11.64 26.63 9.98
N TYR A 473 11.00 26.89 11.11
CA TYR A 473 10.20 25.90 11.84
C TYR A 473 9.11 26.57 12.68
N VAL A 474 8.17 25.78 13.18
CA VAL A 474 7.10 26.21 14.07
C VAL A 474 7.49 25.89 15.51
N GLY A 475 7.48 26.91 16.38
CA GLY A 475 7.71 26.77 17.81
C GLY A 475 6.49 26.19 18.55
N GLN A 476 6.67 25.70 19.77
CA GLN A 476 5.58 25.15 20.60
C GLN A 476 4.44 26.15 20.87
N ASP A 477 4.71 27.44 20.72
CA ASP A 477 3.75 28.54 20.83
C ASP A 477 3.09 28.91 19.49
N ASN A 478 3.31 28.11 18.44
CA ASN A 478 2.86 28.32 17.06
C ASN A 478 3.50 29.53 16.36
N ASP A 479 4.58 30.08 16.92
CA ASP A 479 5.35 31.13 16.26
C ASP A 479 6.29 30.55 15.21
N ILE A 480 6.53 31.34 14.16
CA ILE A 480 7.50 30.98 13.13
C ILE A 480 8.89 31.39 13.63
N ARG A 481 9.79 30.40 13.70
CA ARG A 481 11.15 30.54 14.21
C ARG A 481 12.15 30.41 13.07
N GLU A 482 13.30 31.08 13.23
CA GLU A 482 14.45 30.98 12.34
C GLU A 482 15.70 30.55 13.11
N LEU A 483 16.45 29.58 12.59
CA LEU A 483 17.88 29.40 12.86
C LEU A 483 18.67 29.82 11.63
N ARG A 484 19.74 30.60 11.79
CA ARG A 484 20.63 30.99 10.68
C ARG A 484 22.10 30.91 11.07
N LEU A 485 22.96 30.52 10.13
CA LEU A 485 24.39 30.40 10.36
C LEU A 485 25.11 31.72 10.07
N GLU A 486 25.39 32.48 11.11
CA GLU A 486 26.21 33.69 11.03
C GLU A 486 27.71 33.35 11.22
N PRO A 487 28.65 34.27 10.93
CA PRO A 487 30.08 34.04 11.12
C PRO A 487 30.48 33.67 12.56
N THR A 488 29.68 34.06 13.55
CA THR A 488 29.88 33.76 14.97
C THR A 488 29.25 32.44 15.42
N GLY A 489 28.50 31.77 14.54
CA GLY A 489 27.79 30.51 14.82
C GLY A 489 26.31 30.59 14.46
N TRP A 490 25.56 29.56 14.88
CA TRP A 490 24.12 29.55 14.72
C TRP A 490 23.48 30.58 15.64
N VAL A 491 22.54 31.35 15.11
CA VAL A 491 21.74 32.33 15.86
C VAL A 491 20.27 32.10 15.56
N GLN A 492 19.42 32.47 16.51
CA GLN A 492 17.97 32.31 16.39
C GLN A 492 17.20 33.63 16.35
N ALA A 493 16.02 33.61 15.75
CA ALA A 493 15.06 34.70 15.79
C ALA A 493 13.61 34.20 15.87
N ASP A 494 12.78 35.00 16.52
CA ASP A 494 11.33 34.90 16.49
C ASP A 494 10.80 35.77 15.34
N LEU A 495 10.40 35.13 14.23
CA LEU A 495 9.89 35.90 13.09
C LEU A 495 8.49 36.45 13.38
N SER A 496 7.65 35.71 14.12
CA SER A 496 6.32 36.18 14.51
C SER A 496 6.35 37.48 15.32
N ALA A 497 7.35 37.64 16.19
CA ALA A 497 7.52 38.82 17.03
C ALA A 497 8.17 40.01 16.33
N ILE A 498 8.97 39.79 15.28
CA ILE A 498 9.76 40.84 14.60
C ILE A 498 9.05 41.38 13.35
N VAL A 499 7.93 40.79 12.92
CA VAL A 499 7.12 41.27 11.79
C VAL A 499 6.65 42.71 12.02
N THR A 500 7.01 43.62 11.10
CA THR A 500 6.82 45.07 11.28
C THR A 500 5.60 45.66 10.58
N ASN A 501 5.05 44.97 9.59
CA ASN A 501 3.96 45.50 8.75
C ASN A 501 2.55 45.10 9.24
N ASN A 502 2.41 44.06 10.08
CA ASN A 502 1.20 43.69 10.84
C ASN A 502 1.57 42.86 12.10
N PRO A 503 2.10 43.48 13.18
CA PRO A 503 2.44 42.78 14.42
C PRO A 503 1.24 42.54 15.37
N PRO A 504 1.17 41.38 16.05
CA PRO A 504 1.98 40.17 15.82
C PRO A 504 1.52 39.46 14.54
N ALA A 505 2.41 38.63 13.95
CA ALA A 505 2.03 37.79 12.82
C ALA A 505 0.77 36.97 13.13
N PHE A 506 -0.07 36.72 12.11
CA PHE A 506 -1.25 35.87 12.29
C PHE A 506 -0.81 34.48 12.78
N PRO A 507 -1.33 34.00 13.92
CA PRO A 507 -0.95 32.68 14.43
C PRO A 507 -1.38 31.61 13.43
N LEU A 508 -0.55 30.58 13.25
CA LEU A 508 -0.92 29.39 12.50
C LEU A 508 -2.10 28.70 13.20
N ALA A 509 -3.04 28.19 12.40
CA ALA A 509 -4.12 27.37 12.94
C ALA A 509 -3.53 26.06 13.47
N ALA A 510 -4.02 25.57 14.61
CA ALA A 510 -3.55 24.29 15.16
C ALA A 510 -3.72 23.17 14.11
N GLY A 511 -2.61 22.54 13.71
CA GLY A 511 -2.59 21.44 12.75
C GLY A 511 -2.33 21.81 11.27
N SER A 512 -1.88 23.03 10.98
CA SER A 512 -1.46 23.46 9.62
C SER A 512 -0.04 23.10 9.25
#